data_AF-A0A1C6K3G3-F1
#
_entry.id   AF-A0A1C6K3G3-F1
#
_cell.length_a   1.000
_cell.length_b   1.000
_cell.length_c   1.000
_cell.angle_alpha   90.00
_cell.angle_beta   90.00
_cell.angle_gamma   90.00
#
_symmetry.space_group_name_H-M   'P 1'
#
loop_
_entity.id
_entity.type
_entity.pdbx_description
1 polymer ?
#
loop_
_entity_poly.entity_id
_entity_poly.type
_entity_poly.pdbx_seq_one_letter_code
_entity_poly.pdbx_strand_id
1 'polypeptide(L)'
;MTKKQEFVPREIREKPLYELESVEDIPVSELYQVKVNGKEQRVYHTEFFDFVSFLDENEKAEVEVTVNEPFQKAVIRPAAAQIPFKEEGNKISISLPAGKRITLELDDKLESPLYVLPGKYIPKPENAESSVCDQ
;
A
#
# COMPACT_ATOMS: atom_id res chain seq x y z
N MET A 1 30.43 5.82 26.97
CA MET A 1 29.51 4.87 27.62
C MET A 1 28.23 4.82 26.79
N THR A 2 27.98 3.73 26.09
CA THR A 2 26.78 3.56 25.25
C THR A 2 25.61 3.19 26.17
N LYS A 3 24.51 3.96 26.14
CA LYS A 3 23.26 3.56 26.81
C LYS A 3 22.81 2.24 26.18
N LYS A 4 22.83 1.15 26.96
CA LYS A 4 22.23 -0.12 26.54
C LYS A 4 20.73 0.12 26.37
N GLN A 5 20.18 -0.32 25.25
CA GLN A 5 18.74 -0.34 25.04
C GLN A 5 18.11 -1.26 26.09
N GLU A 6 17.19 -0.72 26.87
CA GLU A 6 16.42 -1.51 27.84
C GLU A 6 15.37 -2.33 27.09
N PHE A 7 15.33 -3.62 27.38
CA PHE A 7 14.28 -4.50 26.89
C PHE A 7 12.99 -4.17 27.66
N VAL A 8 11.94 -3.78 26.94
CA VAL A 8 10.60 -3.60 27.49
C VAL A 8 9.80 -4.87 27.20
N PRO A 9 9.55 -5.73 28.20
CA PRO A 9 8.71 -6.92 28.01
C PRO A 9 7.31 -6.47 27.59
N ARG A 10 6.80 -7.02 26.49
CA ARG A 10 5.38 -6.83 26.12
C ARG A 10 4.53 -7.69 27.05
N GLU A 11 3.41 -7.14 27.52
CA GLU A 11 2.43 -7.92 28.27
C GLU A 11 1.93 -9.09 27.42
N ILE A 12 1.84 -10.26 28.04
CA ILE A 12 1.27 -11.45 27.41
C ILE A 12 -0.25 -11.21 27.32
N ARG A 13 -0.76 -11.07 26.11
CA ARG A 13 -2.20 -10.92 25.87
C ARG A 13 -2.85 -12.30 25.84
N GLU A 14 -3.88 -12.50 26.66
CA GLU A 14 -4.69 -13.72 26.64
C GLU A 14 -5.66 -13.77 25.47
N LYS A 15 -6.05 -12.61 24.94
CA LYS A 15 -6.96 -12.47 23.79
C LYS A 15 -6.17 -12.14 22.51
N PRO A 16 -6.66 -12.58 21.34
CA PRO A 16 -6.05 -12.22 20.06
C PRO A 16 -6.07 -10.70 19.86
N LEU A 17 -5.13 -10.21 19.04
CA LEU A 17 -5.03 -8.79 18.69
C LEU A 17 -6.26 -8.31 17.90
N TYR A 18 -6.88 -9.22 17.16
CA TYR A 18 -8.08 -9.00 16.36
C TYR A 18 -8.85 -10.32 16.21
N GLU A 19 -10.18 -10.24 16.22
CA GLU A 19 -11.11 -11.29 15.80
C GLU A 19 -11.88 -10.74 14.61
N LEU A 20 -11.86 -11.47 13.49
CA LEU A 20 -12.58 -11.12 12.27
C LEU A 20 -13.55 -12.25 11.96
N GLU A 21 -14.84 -11.95 11.79
CA GLU A 21 -15.85 -12.94 11.42
C GLU A 21 -15.99 -13.04 9.90
N SER A 22 -15.63 -11.98 9.18
CA SER A 22 -15.78 -11.83 7.74
C SER A 22 -14.70 -10.92 7.12
N VAL A 23 -14.67 -10.87 5.79
CA VAL A 23 -13.78 -9.96 5.04
C VAL A 23 -14.27 -8.52 5.16
N GLU A 24 -15.56 -8.34 5.37
CA GLU A 24 -16.21 -7.06 5.56
C GLU A 24 -15.71 -6.37 6.83
N ASP A 25 -15.38 -7.14 7.87
CA ASP A 25 -14.84 -6.64 9.15
C ASP A 25 -13.42 -6.10 9.05
N ILE A 26 -12.71 -6.35 7.94
CA ILE A 26 -11.36 -5.82 7.76
C ILE A 26 -11.44 -4.29 7.69
N PRO A 27 -10.75 -3.57 8.60
CA PRO A 27 -10.76 -2.12 8.64
C PRO A 27 -10.39 -1.50 7.30
N VAL A 28 -11.04 -0.40 6.98
CA VAL A 28 -10.78 0.41 5.78
C VAL A 28 -10.26 1.77 6.18
N SER A 29 -9.43 2.35 5.32
CA SER A 29 -8.81 3.64 5.57
C SER A 29 -9.84 4.76 5.58
N GLU A 30 -9.84 5.56 6.65
CA GLU A 30 -10.61 6.81 6.73
C GLU A 30 -9.85 7.99 6.09
N LEU A 31 -8.52 7.89 5.97
CA LEU A 31 -7.65 8.96 5.47
C LEU A 31 -7.53 8.97 3.94
N TYR A 32 -7.31 7.82 3.34
CA TYR A 32 -7.09 7.65 1.89
C TYR A 32 -8.26 7.00 1.18
N GLN A 33 -8.60 7.54 0.01
CA GLN A 33 -9.40 6.88 -1.01
C GLN A 33 -8.56 6.71 -2.27
N VAL A 34 -8.63 5.54 -2.92
CA VAL A 34 -7.79 5.25 -4.11
C VAL A 34 -8.64 4.82 -5.30
N LYS A 35 -8.32 5.39 -6.47
CA LYS A 35 -8.76 4.89 -7.77
C LYS A 35 -7.55 4.42 -8.57
N VAL A 36 -7.70 3.28 -9.25
CA VAL A 36 -6.70 2.76 -10.17
C VAL A 36 -7.35 2.61 -11.54
N ASN A 37 -6.79 3.27 -12.55
CA ASN A 37 -7.34 3.31 -13.91
C ASN A 37 -8.83 3.70 -13.92
N GLY A 38 -9.20 4.68 -13.07
CA GLY A 38 -10.56 5.17 -12.89
C GLY A 38 -11.50 4.29 -12.06
N LYS A 39 -11.05 3.10 -11.60
CA LYS A 39 -11.85 2.18 -10.77
C LYS A 39 -11.47 2.31 -9.29
N GLU A 40 -12.48 2.45 -8.43
CA GLU A 40 -12.28 2.49 -6.98
C GLU A 40 -11.66 1.20 -6.46
N GLN A 41 -10.72 1.34 -5.54
CA GLN A 41 -10.05 0.24 -4.86
C GLN A 41 -10.32 0.34 -3.36
N ARG A 42 -10.53 -0.83 -2.72
CA ARG A 42 -10.60 -0.89 -1.26
C ARG A 42 -9.22 -0.61 -0.68
N VAL A 43 -9.14 0.40 0.18
CA VAL A 43 -7.92 0.72 0.94
C VAL A 43 -8.08 0.14 2.33
N TYR A 44 -7.24 -0.83 2.66
CA TYR A 44 -7.25 -1.52 3.94
C TYR A 44 -6.47 -0.73 4.97
N HIS A 45 -7.00 -0.70 6.19
CA HIS A 45 -6.37 -0.05 7.33
C HIS A 45 -5.76 -1.06 8.28
N THR A 46 -4.59 -0.71 8.80
CA THR A 46 -3.94 -1.38 9.93
C THR A 46 -3.54 -0.33 10.96
N GLU A 47 -3.21 -0.77 12.18
CA GLU A 47 -2.74 0.13 13.25
C GLU A 47 -1.51 0.98 12.86
N PHE A 48 -0.75 0.59 11.84
CA PHE A 48 0.53 1.23 11.47
C PHE A 48 0.56 1.85 10.09
N PHE A 49 -0.36 1.49 9.20
CA PHE A 49 -0.36 1.94 7.80
C PHE A 49 -1.64 1.55 7.09
N ASP A 50 -1.88 2.24 5.98
CA ASP A 50 -2.91 1.89 5.01
C ASP A 50 -2.28 1.23 3.79
N PHE A 51 -3.02 0.34 3.12
CA PHE A 51 -2.54 -0.24 1.88
C PHE A 51 -3.66 -0.52 0.88
N VAL A 52 -3.30 -0.42 -0.39
CA VAL A 52 -4.14 -0.81 -1.52
C VAL A 52 -3.40 -1.87 -2.33
N SER A 53 -4.10 -2.96 -2.65
CA SER A 53 -3.60 -4.04 -3.49
C SER A 53 -4.55 -4.24 -4.66
N PHE A 54 -4.00 -4.31 -5.87
CA PHE A 54 -4.78 -4.47 -7.10
C PHE A 54 -3.98 -5.23 -8.15
N LEU A 55 -4.68 -5.70 -9.19
CA LEU A 55 -4.09 -6.44 -10.29
C LEU A 55 -3.62 -5.49 -11.39
N ASP A 56 -2.33 -5.56 -11.75
CA ASP A 56 -1.72 -4.75 -12.80
C ASP A 56 -1.94 -5.44 -14.16
N GLU A 57 -3.11 -5.21 -14.74
CA GLU A 57 -3.54 -5.84 -16.01
C GLU A 57 -2.87 -5.23 -17.25
N ASN A 58 -2.43 -3.96 -17.17
CA ASN A 58 -2.03 -3.17 -18.34
C ASN A 58 -0.55 -2.77 -18.35
N GLU A 59 0.26 -3.35 -17.44
CA GLU A 59 1.69 -3.00 -17.24
C GLU A 59 1.94 -1.51 -16.89
N LYS A 60 0.86 -0.76 -16.64
CA LYS A 60 0.88 0.63 -16.22
C LYS A 60 -0.42 0.93 -15.49
N ALA A 61 -0.30 1.55 -14.33
CA ALA A 61 -1.43 1.95 -13.52
C ALA A 61 -1.43 3.47 -13.32
N GLU A 62 -2.53 4.13 -13.66
CA GLU A 62 -2.79 5.49 -13.22
C GLU A 62 -3.49 5.41 -11.86
N VAL A 63 -2.78 5.81 -10.81
CA VAL A 63 -3.25 5.77 -9.43
C VAL A 63 -3.63 7.18 -8.99
N GLU A 64 -4.87 7.36 -8.57
CA GLU A 64 -5.36 8.61 -7.99
C GLU A 64 -5.65 8.38 -6.52
N VAL A 65 -4.96 9.11 -5.65
CA VAL A 65 -5.18 9.11 -4.21
C VAL A 65 -5.89 10.39 -3.82
N THR A 66 -7.00 10.29 -3.11
CA THR A 66 -7.65 11.43 -2.45
C THR A 66 -7.39 11.32 -0.95
N VAL A 67 -6.85 12.38 -0.36
CA VAL A 67 -6.58 12.48 1.07
C VAL A 67 -7.73 13.25 1.72
N ASN A 68 -8.34 12.68 2.76
CA ASN A 68 -9.52 13.26 3.42
C ASN A 68 -9.15 14.31 4.48
N GLU A 69 -7.86 14.44 4.80
CA GLU A 69 -7.32 15.46 5.68
C GLU A 69 -6.40 16.43 4.92
N PRO A 70 -6.27 17.69 5.36
CA PRO A 70 -5.29 18.62 4.82
C PRO A 70 -3.85 18.11 5.03
N PHE A 71 -3.02 18.21 3.99
CA PHE A 71 -1.58 17.97 4.05
C PHE A 71 -0.84 19.08 3.30
N GLN A 72 0.46 19.24 3.57
CA GLN A 72 1.30 20.25 2.92
C GLN A 72 2.23 19.67 1.86
N LYS A 73 2.64 18.41 2.02
CA LYS A 73 3.64 17.76 1.16
C LYS A 73 3.40 16.26 1.05
N ALA A 74 3.49 15.72 -0.16
CA ALA A 74 3.58 14.29 -0.38
C ALA A 74 4.99 13.86 -0.82
N VAL A 75 5.39 12.66 -0.42
CA VAL A 75 6.65 12.02 -0.80
C VAL A 75 6.39 10.59 -1.26
N ILE A 76 6.95 10.22 -2.41
CA ILE A 76 6.89 8.85 -2.93
C ILE A 76 8.21 8.12 -2.70
N ARG A 77 8.14 6.92 -2.11
CA ARG A 77 9.27 6.00 -1.90
C ARG A 77 9.11 4.73 -2.76
N PRO A 78 10.21 4.07 -3.17
CA PRO A 78 11.60 4.49 -2.96
C PRO A 78 11.96 5.68 -3.87
N ALA A 79 12.66 6.68 -3.32
CA ALA A 79 13.03 7.89 -4.07
C ALA A 79 13.87 7.59 -5.33
N ALA A 80 14.68 6.51 -5.29
CA ALA A 80 15.48 6.04 -6.41
C ALA A 80 14.65 5.63 -7.64
N ALA A 81 13.36 5.32 -7.47
CA ALA A 81 12.49 4.98 -8.58
C ALA A 81 11.99 6.22 -9.36
N GLN A 82 12.15 7.43 -8.81
CA GLN A 82 11.79 8.70 -9.44
C GLN A 82 10.39 8.68 -10.09
N ILE A 83 9.43 8.09 -9.39
CA ILE A 83 8.05 7.94 -9.90
C ILE A 83 7.41 9.32 -10.02
N PRO A 84 6.93 9.71 -11.21
CA PRO A 84 6.29 10.99 -11.39
C PRO A 84 4.91 11.00 -10.73
N PHE A 85 4.62 12.09 -10.02
CA PHE A 85 3.30 12.36 -9.45
C PHE A 85 2.98 13.86 -9.49
N LYS A 86 1.70 14.18 -9.35
CA LYS A 86 1.18 15.55 -9.29
C LYS A 86 0.25 15.70 -8.10
N GLU A 87 0.28 16.87 -7.48
CA GLU A 87 -0.61 17.26 -6.38
C GLU A 87 -1.58 18.35 -6.88
N GLU A 88 -2.87 18.17 -6.63
CA GLU A 88 -3.92 19.14 -6.92
C GLU A 88 -4.91 19.19 -5.74
N GLY A 89 -4.74 20.17 -4.86
CA GLY A 89 -5.51 20.24 -3.62
C GLY A 89 -5.26 19.01 -2.75
N ASN A 90 -6.31 18.23 -2.49
CA ASN A 90 -6.22 17.00 -1.70
C ASN A 90 -6.03 15.73 -2.54
N LYS A 91 -5.79 15.87 -3.85
CA LYS A 91 -5.60 14.76 -4.78
C LYS A 91 -4.14 14.62 -5.19
N ILE A 92 -3.71 13.37 -5.30
CA ILE A 92 -2.36 12.99 -5.74
C ILE A 92 -2.52 12.00 -6.89
N SER A 93 -2.07 12.38 -8.08
CA SER A 93 -2.11 11.54 -9.28
C SER A 93 -0.72 10.98 -9.57
N ILE A 94 -0.62 9.66 -9.70
CA ILE A 94 0.65 8.92 -9.81
C ILE A 94 0.59 8.03 -11.04
N SER A 95 1.59 8.16 -11.92
CA SER A 95 1.73 7.27 -13.07
C SER A 95 2.70 6.15 -12.71
N LEU A 96 2.15 5.02 -12.26
CA LEU A 96 2.91 3.90 -11.69
C LEU A 96 3.36 2.92 -12.79
N PRO A 97 4.67 2.72 -13.00
CA PRO A 97 5.19 1.74 -13.96
C PRO A 97 4.96 0.29 -13.52
N ALA A 98 4.92 -0.63 -14.49
CA ALA A 98 4.70 -2.06 -14.27
C ALA A 98 5.51 -2.63 -13.10
N GLY A 99 4.82 -3.31 -12.19
CA GLY A 99 5.45 -4.03 -11.08
C GLY A 99 6.22 -3.18 -10.07
N LYS A 100 6.15 -1.84 -10.15
CA LYS A 100 6.71 -0.96 -9.13
C LYS A 100 5.74 -0.83 -7.96
N ARG A 101 6.26 -1.02 -6.76
CA ARG A 101 5.53 -0.76 -5.52
C ARG A 101 6.03 0.54 -4.93
N ILE A 102 5.12 1.31 -4.35
CA ILE A 102 5.46 2.59 -3.74
C ILE A 102 4.85 2.74 -2.36
N THR A 103 5.45 3.64 -1.59
CA THR A 103 4.86 4.18 -0.36
C THR A 103 4.64 5.67 -0.56
N LEU A 104 3.45 6.13 -0.23
CA LEU A 104 3.10 7.55 -0.13
C LEU A 104 3.18 7.97 1.33
N GLU A 105 4.04 8.95 1.62
CA GLU A 105 4.24 9.57 2.93
C GLU A 105 3.73 11.02 2.86
N LEU A 106 2.98 11.48 3.87
CA LEU A 106 2.49 12.86 3.95
C LEU A 106 3.18 13.61 5.09
N ASP A 107 3.61 14.85 4.84
CA ASP A 107 4.17 15.78 5.85
C ASP A 107 5.29 15.18 6.71
N ASP A 108 6.06 14.25 6.14
CA ASP A 108 7.09 13.47 6.83
C ASP A 108 6.56 12.69 8.07
N LYS A 109 5.24 12.48 8.17
CA LYS A 109 4.56 11.63 9.16
C LYS A 109 4.66 10.16 8.73
N LEU A 110 5.47 9.40 9.47
CA LEU A 110 5.69 7.98 9.19
C LEU A 110 4.65 7.05 9.84
N GLU A 111 3.68 7.61 10.58
CA GLU A 111 2.69 6.85 11.35
C GLU A 111 1.49 6.40 10.51
N SER A 112 1.26 7.01 9.36
CA SER A 112 0.11 6.72 8.50
C SER A 112 0.48 6.71 7.00
N PRO A 113 1.47 5.92 6.56
CA PRO A 113 1.81 5.83 5.14
C PRO A 113 0.76 5.02 4.37
N LEU A 114 0.63 5.31 3.07
CA LEU A 114 -0.15 4.48 2.14
C LEU A 114 0.79 3.62 1.27
N TYR A 115 0.66 2.30 1.36
CA TYR A 115 1.34 1.36 0.48
C TYR A 115 0.50 1.05 -0.75
N VAL A 116 1.09 1.22 -1.95
CA VAL A 116 0.45 0.90 -3.22
C VAL A 116 1.12 -0.33 -3.82
N LEU A 117 0.38 -1.43 -3.85
CA LEU A 117 0.90 -2.78 -4.09
C LEU A 117 0.26 -3.41 -5.34
N PRO A 118 0.75 -3.10 -6.56
CA PRO A 118 0.36 -3.85 -7.74
C PRO A 118 0.82 -5.31 -7.64
N GLY A 119 -0.11 -6.21 -7.93
CA GLY A 119 0.10 -7.64 -8.07
C GLY A 119 0.04 -8.06 -9.54
N LYS A 120 0.67 -9.19 -9.86
CA LYS A 120 0.52 -9.84 -11.17
C LYS A 120 -0.45 -11.00 -11.05
N TYR A 121 -1.19 -11.26 -12.13
CA TYR A 121 -2.00 -12.47 -12.20
C TYR A 121 -1.08 -13.69 -12.15
N ILE A 122 -1.36 -14.61 -11.24
CA ILE A 122 -0.71 -15.91 -11.21
C ILE A 122 -1.72 -16.90 -11.79
N PRO A 123 -1.46 -17.45 -13.00
CA PRO A 123 -2.37 -18.44 -13.57
C PRO A 123 -2.40 -19.68 -12.69
N LYS A 124 -3.56 -20.36 -12.69
CA LYS A 124 -3.65 -21.69 -12.09
C LYS A 124 -2.58 -22.60 -12.73
N PRO A 125 -2.01 -23.56 -11.97
CA PRO A 125 -0.99 -24.46 -12.50
C PRO A 125 -1.37 -25.15 -13.82
N GLU A 126 -2.65 -25.50 -13.97
CA GLU A 126 -3.23 -26.11 -15.18
C GLU A 126 -3.16 -25.22 -16.44
N ASN A 127 -3.12 -23.91 -16.25
CA ASN A 127 -3.13 -22.89 -17.30
C ASN A 127 -1.79 -22.15 -17.43
N ALA A 128 -0.79 -22.52 -16.63
CA ALA A 128 0.54 -21.95 -16.73
C ALA A 128 1.22 -22.54 -17.97
N GLU A 129 1.74 -21.70 -18.86
CA GLU A 129 2.63 -22.18 -19.91
C GLU A 129 3.82 -22.87 -19.23
N SER A 130 4.05 -24.13 -19.59
CA SER A 130 5.18 -24.92 -19.11
C SER A 130 6.47 -24.27 -19.60
N SER A 131 7.00 -23.31 -18.85
CA SER A 131 8.39 -22.91 -18.99
C SER A 131 9.25 -24.02 -18.38
N VAL A 132 9.45 -25.05 -19.19
CA VAL A 132 10.73 -25.74 -19.36
C VAL A 132 11.46 -26.02 -18.03
N CYS A 133 11.12 -27.15 -17.42
CA CYS A 133 12.15 -28.01 -16.85
C CYS A 133 12.77 -28.84 -17.99
N ASP A 134 13.47 -28.20 -18.94
CA ASP A 134 14.46 -28.90 -19.76
C ASP A 134 15.84 -28.47 -19.28
N GLN A 135 16.44 -29.42 -18.56
CA GLN A 135 17.89 -29.70 -18.40
C GLN A 135 18.74 -28.73 -17.57
#